data_AF-I1P622-F1
#
_entry.id   AF-I1P622-F1
#
_cell.length_a   1.000
_cell.length_b   1.000
_cell.length_c   1.000
_cell.angle_alpha   90.00
_cell.angle_beta   90.00
_cell.angle_gamma   90.00
#
_symmetry.space_group_name_H-M   'P 1'
#
loop_
_entity.id
_entity.type
_entity.pdbx_description
1 polymer ?
#
loop_
_entity_poly.entity_id
_entity_poly.type
_entity_poly.pdbx_seq_one_letter_code
_entity_poly.pdbx_strand_id
1 'polypeptide(L)' 'MGRRGRVVLRRIEDRVRRGICFRKRLAGLEKKAEELAVLCDAHVGFVVLSCSDDDRLHHFAAPATYALSP' A
#
# COMPACT_ATOMS: atom_id res chain seq x y z
N MET A 1 -1.39 21.70 -7.23
CA MET A 1 -1.89 20.31 -7.36
C MET A 1 -3.05 20.14 -6.37
N GLY A 2 -4.30 20.01 -6.85
CA GLY A 2 -5.49 19.97 -5.98
C GLY A 2 -5.70 18.61 -5.30
N ARG A 3 -6.42 18.60 -4.16
CA ARG A 3 -6.93 17.34 -3.58
C ARG A 3 -7.78 16.61 -4.62
N ARG A 4 -7.59 15.30 -4.76
CA ARG A 4 -8.46 14.48 -5.60
C ARG A 4 -9.88 14.55 -5.04
N GLY A 5 -10.87 14.75 -5.92
CA GLY A 5 -12.28 14.64 -5.55
C GLY A 5 -12.63 13.22 -5.08
N ARG A 6 -13.85 13.06 -4.56
CA ARG A 6 -14.38 11.77 -4.14
C ARG A 6 -14.29 10.75 -5.29
N VAL A 7 -13.75 9.57 -5.02
CA VAL A 7 -13.64 8.47 -5.99
C VAL A 7 -14.69 7.42 -5.65
N VAL A 8 -15.43 6.94 -6.64
CA VAL A 8 -16.36 5.81 -6.49
C VAL A 8 -15.55 4.52 -6.29
N LEU A 9 -15.88 3.75 -5.26
CA LEU A 9 -15.26 2.44 -4.97
C LEU A 9 -15.76 1.39 -5.97
N ARG A 10 -15.14 1.37 -7.14
CA ARG A 10 -15.35 0.38 -8.20
C ARG A 10 -14.05 0.12 -8.95
N ARG A 11 -14.00 -0.95 -9.75
CA ARG A 11 -12.86 -1.25 -10.62
C ARG A 11 -12.61 -0.08 -11.57
N ILE A 12 -11.33 0.27 -11.73
CA ILE A 12 -10.88 1.24 -12.72
C ILE A 12 -10.68 0.48 -14.04
N GLU A 13 -11.54 0.73 -15.02
CA GLU A 13 -11.51 0.00 -16.30
C GLU A 13 -10.33 0.43 -17.17
N ASP A 14 -10.04 1.74 -17.21
CA ASP A 14 -8.89 2.28 -17.92
C ASP A 14 -7.57 1.72 -17.34
N ARG A 15 -6.86 0.92 -18.14
CA ARG A 15 -5.63 0.21 -17.75
C ARG A 15 -4.53 1.16 -17.29
N VAL A 16 -4.33 2.28 -17.97
CA VAL A 16 -3.28 3.27 -17.64
C VAL A 16 -3.61 3.95 -16.32
N ARG A 17 -4.85 4.42 -16.16
CA ARG A 17 -5.32 5.04 -14.92
C ARG A 17 -5.30 4.06 -13.76
N ARG A 18 -5.67 2.80 -13.99
CA ARG A 18 -5.58 1.73 -12.99
C ARG A 18 -4.15 1.54 -12.52
N GLY A 19 -3.18 1.45 -13.44
CA GLY A 19 -1.75 1.32 -13.09
C GLY A 19 -1.21 2.52 -12.30
N ILE A 20 -1.55 3.74 -12.71
CA ILE A 20 -1.16 4.97 -11.96
C ILE A 20 -1.81 4.98 -10.57
N CYS A 21 -3.11 4.66 -10.48
CA CYS A 21 -3.82 4.62 -9.22
C CYS A 21 -3.29 3.52 -8.29
N PHE A 22 -2.97 2.35 -8.83
CA PHE A 22 -2.37 1.23 -8.09
C PHE A 22 -1.07 1.69 -7.42
N ARG A 23 -0.11 2.20 -8.19
CA ARG A 23 1.19 2.67 -7.65
C ARG A 23 1.02 3.72 -6.56
N LYS A 24 0.13 4.70 -6.76
CA LYS A 24 -0.12 5.76 -5.78
C LYS A 24 -0.84 5.26 -4.52
N ARG A 25 -1.73 4.28 -4.64
CA ARG A 25 -2.44 3.69 -3.49
C ARG A 25 -1.53 2.75 -2.71
N LEU A 26 -0.71 1.96 -3.39
CA LEU A 26 0.27 1.07 -2.77
C LEU A 26 1.28 1.87 -1.94
N ALA A 27 1.89 2.92 -2.52
CA ALA A 27 2.80 3.79 -1.77
C ALA A 27 2.11 4.47 -0.57
N GLY A 28 0.83 4.82 -0.70
CA GLY A 28 0.04 5.37 0.42
C GLY A 28 -0.26 4.33 1.50
N LEU A 29 -0.46 3.07 1.12
CA LEU A 29 -0.68 1.95 2.04
C LEU A 29 0.61 1.60 2.79
N GLU A 30 1.75 1.52 2.10
CA GLU A 30 3.08 1.31 2.71
C GLU A 30 3.35 2.34 3.79
N LYS A 31 3.16 3.63 3.48
CA LYS A 31 3.34 4.71 4.45
C LYS A 31 2.42 4.56 5.66
N LYS A 32 1.15 4.16 5.46
CA LYS A 32 0.21 3.96 6.56
C LYS A 32 0.55 2.73 7.40
N ALA A 33 1.04 1.67 6.79
CA ALA A 33 1.51 0.47 7.48
C ALA A 33 2.75 0.76 8.33
N GLU A 34 3.69 1.54 7.82
CA GLU A 34 4.86 2.02 8.55
C GLU A 34 4.47 2.93 9.73
N GLU A 35 3.60 3.92 9.49
CA GLU A 35 3.06 4.78 10.55
C GLU A 35 2.41 3.92 11.66
N LEU A 36 1.62 2.91 11.29
CA LEU A 36 0.98 2.01 12.25
C LEU A 36 1.98 1.17 13.04
N ALA A 37 2.98 0.59 12.36
CA ALA A 37 4.00 -0.24 12.99
C ALA A 37 4.78 0.54 14.06
N VAL A 38 5.18 1.79 13.75
CA VAL A 38 5.93 2.65 14.66
C VAL A 38 5.06 3.21 15.79
N LEU A 39 3.90 3.78 15.47
CA LEU A 39 3.08 4.49 16.47
C LEU A 39 2.39 3.55 17.45
N CYS A 40 2.10 2.33 17.03
CA CYS A 40 1.38 1.35 17.84
C CYS A 40 2.25 0.14 18.23
N ASP A 41 3.54 0.19 17.91
CA ASP A 41 4.52 -0.85 18.24
C ASP A 41 4.04 -2.26 17.85
N ALA A 42 3.61 -2.39 16.60
CA ALA A 42 2.92 -3.55 16.09
C ALA A 42 3.66 -4.20 14.92
N HIS A 43 3.60 -5.53 14.85
CA HIS A 43 3.97 -6.25 13.64
C HIS A 43 2.91 -5.97 12.55
N VAL A 44 3.33 -5.40 11.42
CA VAL A 44 2.43 -5.06 10.32
C VAL A 44 3.00 -5.62 9.02
N GLY A 45 2.16 -6.31 8.25
CA GLY A 45 2.55 -6.82 6.94
C GLY A 45 1.36 -6.97 6.00
N PHE A 46 1.64 -6.89 4.69
CA PHE A 46 0.66 -7.17 3.66
C PHE A 46 1.32 -7.70 2.37
N VAL A 47 0.52 -8.36 1.55
CA VAL A 47 0.88 -8.80 0.20
C VAL A 47 -0.19 -8.30 -0.78
N VAL A 48 0.25 -7.75 -1.91
CA VAL A 48 -0.62 -7.28 -2.99
C VAL A 48 -0.22 -8.01 -4.27
N LEU A 49 -1.16 -8.77 -4.80
CA LEU A 49 -1.08 -9.40 -6.11
C LEU A 49 -1.76 -8.50 -7.12
N SER A 50 -1.00 -8.03 -8.11
CA SER A 50 -1.54 -7.20 -9.18
C SER A 50 -1.92 -8.08 -10.36
N CYS A 51 -3.20 -8.02 -10.78
CA CYS A 51 -3.67 -8.67 -12.00
C CYS A 51 -3.21 -7.93 -13.28
N SER A 52 -2.08 -7.22 -13.20
CA SER A 52 -1.47 -6.51 -14.33
C SER A 52 -0.46 -7.44 -15.00
N ASP A 53 -0.19 -7.22 -16.28
CA ASP A 53 0.52 -8.17 -17.16
C ASP A 53 1.94 -8.58 -16.72
N ASP A 54 2.53 -7.93 -15.70
CA ASP A 54 3.87 -8.25 -15.18
C ASP A 54 3.87 -9.25 -14.00
N ASP A 55 2.70 -9.72 -13.53
CA ASP A 55 2.53 -10.68 -12.41
C ASP A 55 3.40 -10.38 -11.16
N ARG A 56 3.63 -9.09 -10.90
CA ARG A 56 4.53 -8.66 -9.82
C ARG A 56 3.84 -8.77 -8.47
N LEU A 57 4.47 -9.54 -7.58
CA LEU A 57 4.18 -9.56 -6.16
C LEU A 57 4.77 -8.32 -5.48
N HIS A 58 3.91 -7.59 -4.77
CA HIS A 58 4.32 -6.49 -3.91
C HIS A 58 4.08 -6.89 -2.45
N HIS A 59 5.04 -6.65 -1.56
CA HIS A 59 4.89 -6.95 -0.14
C HIS A 59 5.52 -5.86 0.73
N PHE A 60 5.02 -5.75 1.95
CA PHE A 60 5.56 -4.94 3.02
C PHE A 60 5.56 -5.75 4.30
N ALA A 61 6.62 -5.60 5.09
CA ALA A 61 6.72 -6.18 6.42
C ALA A 61 7.53 -5.25 7.32
N ALA A 62 6.97 -4.91 8.47
CA ALA A 62 7.64 -4.18 9.54
C ALA A 62 7.41 -4.93 10.85
N PRO A 63 8.49 -5.30 11.59
CA PRO A 63 8.35 -5.86 12.92
C PRO A 63 7.96 -4.78 13.93
N ALA A 64 7.46 -5.20 15.09
CA ALA A 64 7.33 -4.29 16.23
C ALA A 64 8.72 -3.79 16.64
N THR A 65 8.83 -2.52 17.00
CA THR A 65 10.12 -1.84 17.19
C THR A 65 10.84 -2.39 18.42
N TYR A 66 10.09 -2.74 19.47
CA TYR A 66 10.65 -3.37 20.67
C TYR A 66 11.15 -4.80 20.44
N ALA A 67 10.60 -5.52 19.46
CA ALA A 67 11.01 -6.90 19.16
C ALA A 67 12.41 -6.99 18.52
N LEU A 68 13.00 -5.85 18.16
CA LEU A 68 14.38 -5.73 17.66
C LEU A 68 15.38 -5.25 18.73
N SER A 69 14.96 -5.10 20.00
CA SER A 69 15.89 -4.89 21.10
C SER A 69 16.52 -6.24 21.50
N PRO A 70 17.86 -6.36 21.55
CA PRO A 70 18.54 -7.59 22.00
C PRO A 70 18.27 -7.92 23.48
#